data_AF-A0A317IPV1-F1
#
_entry.id   AF-A0A317IPV1-F1
#
_cell.length_a   1.000
_cell.length_b   1.000
_cell.length_c   1.000
_cell.angle_alpha   90.00
_cell.angle_beta   90.00
_cell.angle_gamma   90.00
#
_symmetry.space_group_name_H-M   'P 1'
#
loop_
_entity.id
_entity.type
_entity.pdbx_description
1 polymer ?
#
loop_
_entity_poly.entity_id
_entity_poly.type
_entity_poly.pdbx_seq_one_letter_code
_entity_poly.pdbx_strand_id
1 'polypeptide(L)'
;MAKHFRPLPSTMKLADTLAQRVAQLREFRNMTLRDLAKTSRFDVRRLEEIESGMETWFSSTERQLLAKALAVEPALLQEVERRCKPDTDEENELASEDLLRLSKAILTGSRDLECPHCGGNLKCSIQEGFDLDEQPIQFAKAFCLKCPFVLR
;
A
#
# COMPACT_ATOMS: atom_id res chain seq x y z
N MET A 1 -0.55 16.90 -28.15
CA MET A 1 0.45 16.19 -28.98
C MET A 1 1.21 15.23 -28.08
N ALA A 2 1.23 13.93 -28.40
CA ALA A 2 1.98 12.96 -27.61
C ALA A 2 3.48 13.20 -27.86
N LYS A 3 4.26 13.50 -26.81
CA LYS A 3 5.71 13.59 -26.93
C LYS A 3 6.24 12.18 -27.24
N HIS A 4 6.85 12.00 -28.40
CA HIS A 4 7.54 10.75 -28.71
C HIS A 4 8.84 10.70 -27.94
N PHE A 5 8.88 9.86 -26.91
CA PHE A 5 10.08 9.64 -26.14
C PHE A 5 10.94 8.55 -26.77
N ARG A 6 12.26 8.72 -26.67
CA ARG A 6 13.22 7.68 -27.04
C ARG A 6 13.14 6.53 -26.01
N PRO A 7 13.39 5.28 -26.44
CA PRO A 7 13.48 4.17 -25.50
C PRO A 7 14.60 4.42 -24.48
N LEU A 8 14.47 3.80 -23.30
CA LEU A 8 15.50 3.86 -22.27
C LEU A 8 16.78 3.17 -22.79
N PRO A 9 17.98 3.73 -22.53
CA PRO A 9 19.24 3.08 -22.87
C PRO A 9 19.43 1.81 -22.04
N SER A 10 19.81 0.70 -22.65
CA SER A 10 20.05 -0.57 -21.94
C SER A 10 21.20 -0.50 -20.92
N THR A 11 22.06 0.51 -21.01
CA THR A 11 23.18 0.76 -20.09
C THR A 11 22.80 1.61 -18.89
N MET A 12 21.58 2.15 -18.84
CA MET A 12 21.14 3.05 -17.77
C MET A 12 20.77 2.24 -16.52
N LYS A 13 21.53 2.42 -15.44
CA LYS A 13 21.17 1.86 -14.13
C LYS A 13 20.01 2.67 -13.54
N LEU A 14 18.86 2.01 -13.33
CA LEU A 14 17.70 2.61 -12.68
C LEU A 14 17.90 2.67 -11.17
N ALA A 15 17.38 3.72 -10.53
CA ALA A 15 17.49 3.91 -9.08
C ALA A 15 16.72 2.84 -8.29
N ASP A 16 17.17 2.53 -7.08
CA ASP A 16 16.65 1.39 -6.28
C ASP A 16 15.40 1.73 -5.44
N THR A 17 14.99 3.00 -5.41
CA THR A 17 13.81 3.47 -4.69
C THR A 17 12.78 4.07 -5.65
N LEU A 18 11.50 3.97 -5.30
CA LEU A 18 10.41 4.53 -6.10
C LEU A 18 10.58 6.03 -6.34
N ALA A 19 10.85 6.79 -5.27
CA ALA A 19 11.04 8.24 -5.32
C ALA A 19 12.16 8.64 -6.31
N GLN A 20 13.35 8.06 -6.13
CA GLN A 20 14.48 8.36 -6.99
C GLN A 20 14.27 7.85 -8.42
N ARG A 21 13.59 6.71 -8.61
CA ARG A 21 13.33 6.16 -9.96
C ARG A 21 12.37 7.05 -10.73
N VAL A 22 11.32 7.56 -10.08
CA VAL A 22 10.39 8.52 -10.69
C VAL A 22 11.12 9.82 -11.06
N ALA A 23 11.92 10.38 -10.14
CA ALA A 23 12.69 11.59 -10.40
C ALA A 23 13.71 11.41 -11.55
N GLN A 24 14.46 10.30 -11.51
CA GLN A 24 15.44 9.94 -12.54
C GLN A 24 14.79 9.81 -13.92
N LEU A 25 13.66 9.11 -14.02
CA LEU A 25 12.94 8.95 -15.28
C LEU A 25 12.37 10.30 -15.75
N ARG A 26 11.82 11.12 -14.86
CA ARG A 26 11.31 12.46 -15.18
C ARG A 26 12.42 13.35 -15.76
N GLU A 27 13.57 13.38 -15.11
CA GLU A 27 14.75 14.15 -15.53
C GLU A 27 15.31 13.65 -16.85
N PHE A 28 15.41 12.33 -17.04
CA PHE A 28 15.81 11.74 -18.32
C PHE A 28 14.87 12.13 -19.47
N ARG A 29 13.59 12.34 -19.18
CA ARG A 29 12.60 12.84 -20.15
C ARG A 29 12.53 14.36 -20.26
N ASN A 30 13.42 15.09 -19.58
CA ASN A 30 13.46 16.55 -19.52
C ASN A 30 12.10 17.16 -19.15
N MET A 31 11.44 16.57 -18.15
CA MET A 31 10.13 17.01 -17.68
C MET A 31 10.25 17.73 -16.33
N THR A 32 9.51 18.83 -16.17
CA THR A 32 9.30 19.41 -14.84
C THR A 32 8.22 18.62 -14.09
N LEU A 33 8.13 18.77 -12.77
CA LEU A 33 7.03 18.20 -11.98
C LEU A 33 5.66 18.63 -12.51
N ARG A 34 5.52 19.88 -12.96
CA ARG A 34 4.28 20.41 -13.55
C ARG A 34 3.94 19.74 -14.89
N ASP A 35 4.95 19.42 -15.70
CA ASP A 35 4.74 18.71 -16.96
C ASP A 35 4.33 17.26 -16.73
N LEU A 36 4.92 16.61 -15.72
CA LEU A 36 4.57 15.25 -15.32
C LEU A 36 3.15 15.21 -14.76
N ALA A 37 2.78 16.17 -13.92
CA ALA A 37 1.41 16.31 -13.38
C ALA A 37 0.36 16.40 -14.50
N LYS A 38 0.57 17.31 -15.46
CA LYS A 38 -0.34 17.48 -16.61
C LYS A 38 -0.46 16.21 -17.46
N THR A 39 0.63 15.46 -17.61
CA THR A 39 0.67 14.27 -18.48
C THR A 39 0.10 13.03 -17.78
N SER A 40 0.39 12.85 -16.50
CA SER A 40 -0.03 11.70 -15.68
C SER A 40 -1.42 11.89 -15.06
N ARG A 41 -1.97 13.10 -15.06
CA ARG A 41 -3.20 13.52 -14.36
C ARG A 41 -3.09 13.48 -12.83
N PHE A 42 -1.87 13.51 -12.30
CA PHE A 42 -1.62 13.69 -10.88
C PHE A 42 -1.64 15.17 -10.51
N ASP A 43 -1.95 15.46 -9.25
CA ASP A 43 -1.67 16.77 -8.68
C ASP A 43 -0.15 16.94 -8.46
N VAL A 44 0.35 18.16 -8.57
CA VAL A 44 1.77 18.48 -8.37
C VAL A 44 2.19 18.09 -6.95
N ARG A 45 1.36 18.40 -5.95
CA ARG A 45 1.61 18.03 -4.56
C ARG A 45 1.78 16.52 -4.39
N ARG A 46 0.96 15.73 -5.08
CA ARG A 46 1.06 14.27 -5.03
C ARG A 46 2.38 13.78 -5.62
N LEU A 47 2.88 14.40 -6.69
CA LEU A 47 4.19 14.06 -7.26
C LEU A 47 5.35 14.49 -6.34
N GLU A 48 5.21 15.60 -5.63
CA GLU A 48 6.19 16.01 -4.60
C GLU A 48 6.23 15.00 -3.45
N GLU A 49 5.07 14.51 -2.99
CA GLU A 49 4.99 13.42 -1.99
C GLU A 49 5.69 12.14 -2.48
N ILE A 50 5.57 11.83 -3.77
CA ILE A 50 6.24 10.69 -4.38
C ILE A 50 7.77 10.89 -4.46
N GLU A 51 8.24 12.02 -4.99
CA GLU A 51 9.68 12.28 -5.14
C GLU A 51 10.38 12.57 -3.81
N SER A 52 9.64 12.99 -2.78
CA SER A 52 10.14 13.09 -1.40
C SER A 52 10.23 11.75 -0.68
N GLY A 53 9.61 10.68 -1.23
CA GLY A 53 9.58 9.36 -0.62
C GLY A 53 8.54 9.19 0.50
N MET A 54 7.62 10.14 0.69
CA MET A 54 6.47 9.96 1.58
C MET A 54 5.52 8.87 1.07
N GLU A 55 5.40 8.75 -0.26
CA GLU A 55 4.68 7.66 -0.89
C GLU A 55 5.64 6.64 -1.49
N THR A 56 5.56 5.39 -1.02
CA THR A 56 6.47 4.30 -1.42
C THR A 56 5.76 3.23 -2.25
N TRP A 57 4.46 3.38 -2.52
CA TRP A 57 3.66 2.42 -3.26
C TRP A 57 2.54 3.07 -4.08
N PHE A 58 2.13 2.43 -5.18
CA PHE A 58 1.04 2.91 -6.04
C PHE A 58 -0.09 1.90 -6.20
N SER A 59 -1.32 2.39 -6.30
CA SER A 59 -2.41 1.59 -6.85
C SER A 59 -2.12 1.19 -8.30
N SER A 60 -2.77 0.12 -8.79
CA SER A 60 -2.57 -0.34 -10.18
C SER A 60 -2.88 0.74 -11.22
N THR A 61 -3.88 1.58 -10.97
CA THR A 61 -4.27 2.68 -11.85
C THR A 61 -3.23 3.79 -11.84
N GLU A 62 -2.78 4.22 -10.67
CA GLU A 62 -1.73 5.23 -10.51
C GLU A 62 -0.44 4.81 -11.23
N ARG A 63 -0.01 3.56 -11.03
CA ARG A 63 1.18 3.01 -11.69
C ARG A 63 1.07 3.04 -13.20
N GLN A 64 -0.08 2.65 -13.76
CA GLN A 64 -0.31 2.69 -15.21
C GLN A 64 -0.27 4.10 -15.77
N LEU A 65 -0.90 5.06 -15.09
CA LEU A 65 -0.91 6.46 -15.51
C LEU A 65 0.50 7.08 -15.49
N LEU A 66 1.25 6.84 -14.42
CA LEU A 66 2.60 7.35 -14.26
C LEU A 66 3.56 6.71 -15.27
N ALA A 67 3.50 5.39 -15.43
CA ALA A 67 4.32 4.66 -16.41
C ALA A 67 4.05 5.12 -17.84
N LYS A 68 2.77 5.36 -18.18
CA LYS A 68 2.39 5.91 -19.49
C LYS A 68 2.93 7.33 -19.69
N ALA A 69 2.84 8.19 -18.68
CA ALA A 69 3.35 9.57 -18.76
C ALA A 69 4.88 9.61 -18.90
N LEU A 70 5.58 8.72 -18.21
CA LEU A 70 7.02 8.52 -18.31
C LEU A 70 7.41 7.65 -19.51
N ALA A 71 6.46 7.15 -20.31
CA ALA A 71 6.66 6.18 -21.39
C ALA A 71 7.68 5.08 -21.03
N VAL A 72 7.36 4.36 -19.96
CA VAL A 72 8.06 3.17 -19.46
C VAL A 72 7.05 2.06 -19.20
N GLU A 73 7.52 0.83 -19.02
CA GLU A 73 6.66 -0.25 -18.59
C GLU A 73 6.29 -0.11 -17.10
N PRO A 74 5.03 -0.42 -16.70
CA PRO A 74 4.62 -0.37 -15.29
C PRO A 74 5.47 -1.27 -14.38
N ALA A 75 6.00 -2.38 -14.91
CA ALA A 75 6.84 -3.31 -14.18
C ALA A 75 8.11 -2.63 -13.60
N LEU A 76 8.70 -1.68 -14.35
CA LEU A 76 9.90 -0.96 -13.91
C LEU A 76 9.64 -0.07 -12.68
N LEU A 77 8.43 0.43 -12.50
CA LEU A 77 8.07 1.14 -11.28
C LEU A 77 7.78 0.15 -10.15
N GLN A 78 7.06 -0.93 -10.46
CA GLN A 78 6.68 -1.96 -9.50
C GLN A 78 7.87 -2.64 -8.82
N GLU A 79 8.99 -2.83 -9.53
CA GLU A 79 10.23 -3.41 -9.00
C GLU A 79 10.77 -2.72 -7.73
N VAL A 80 10.54 -1.42 -7.60
CA VAL A 80 11.05 -0.61 -6.49
C VAL A 80 9.96 -0.09 -5.56
N GLU A 81 8.71 -0.47 -5.82
CA GLU A 81 7.62 -0.19 -4.92
C GLU A 81 7.80 -1.00 -3.64
N ARG A 82 7.83 -0.29 -2.52
CA ARG A 82 7.81 -0.91 -1.19
C ARG A 82 6.46 -0.60 -0.61
N ARG A 83 5.60 -1.61 -0.61
CA ARG A 83 4.41 -1.57 0.22
C ARG A 83 4.94 -1.60 1.66
N CYS A 84 4.77 -0.52 2.41
CA CYS A 84 4.76 -0.61 3.87
C CYS A 84 3.70 -1.66 4.18
N LYS A 85 4.14 -2.90 4.43
CA LYS A 85 3.35 -3.79 5.25
C LYS A 85 3.30 -3.07 6.59
N PRO A 86 2.12 -2.93 7.23
CA PRO A 86 2.15 -2.64 8.66
C PRO A 86 3.11 -3.65 9.29
N ASP A 87 4.06 -3.17 10.09
CA ASP A 87 5.25 -3.88 10.55
C ASP A 87 4.91 -5.19 11.30
N THR A 88 4.72 -6.28 10.58
CA THR A 88 5.26 -7.59 11.02
C THR A 88 6.76 -7.46 10.76
N ASP A 89 7.61 -7.09 11.72
CA ASP A 89 8.18 -8.08 12.64
C ASP A 89 8.73 -7.46 13.96
N GLU A 90 8.56 -6.17 14.23
CA GLU A 90 9.06 -5.54 15.47
C GLU A 90 7.94 -5.11 16.46
N GLU A 91 6.67 -5.11 16.04
CA GLU A 91 5.50 -4.82 16.90
C GLU A 91 4.88 -6.08 17.54
N ASN A 92 5.48 -7.26 17.32
CA ASN A 92 4.86 -8.56 17.59
C ASN A 92 4.56 -8.84 19.08
N GLU A 93 5.23 -8.17 20.02
CA GLU A 93 4.93 -8.35 21.45
C GLU A 93 3.77 -7.45 21.93
N LEU A 94 3.68 -6.20 21.45
CA LEU A 94 2.62 -5.26 21.86
C LEU A 94 1.32 -5.46 21.08
N ALA A 95 1.41 -5.89 19.81
CA ALA A 95 0.25 -6.28 19.02
C ALA A 95 -0.50 -7.48 19.63
N SER A 96 0.19 -8.34 20.39
CA SER A 96 -0.41 -9.53 20.99
C SER A 96 -1.54 -9.19 21.98
N GLU A 97 -1.37 -8.17 22.83
CA GLU A 97 -2.35 -7.85 23.88
C GLU A 97 -3.60 -7.19 23.32
N ASP A 98 -3.46 -6.25 22.38
CA ASP A 98 -4.60 -5.62 21.72
C ASP A 98 -5.37 -6.60 20.82
N LEU A 99 -4.69 -7.50 20.12
CA LEU A 99 -5.34 -8.57 19.36
C LEU A 99 -6.11 -9.53 20.27
N LEU A 100 -5.54 -9.86 21.44
CA LEU A 100 -6.19 -10.72 22.43
C LEU A 100 -7.38 -10.03 23.09
N ARG A 101 -7.29 -8.72 23.31
CA ARG A 101 -8.39 -7.89 23.82
C ARG A 101 -9.54 -7.82 22.81
N LEU A 102 -9.22 -7.60 21.53
CA LEU A 102 -10.19 -7.58 20.45
C LEU A 102 -10.86 -8.95 20.26
N SER A 103 -10.09 -10.04 20.26
CA SER A 103 -10.65 -11.39 20.11
C SER A 103 -11.59 -11.74 21.25
N LYS A 104 -11.21 -11.46 22.50
CA LYS A 104 -12.09 -11.61 23.68
C LYS A 104 -13.33 -10.74 23.56
N ALA A 105 -13.18 -9.46 23.20
CA ALA A 105 -14.31 -8.55 23.05
C ALA A 105 -15.32 -9.05 22.01
N ILE A 106 -14.84 -9.54 20.87
CA ILE A 106 -15.71 -10.10 19.80
C ILE A 106 -16.40 -11.38 20.28
N LEU A 107 -15.67 -12.30 20.94
CA LEU A 107 -16.24 -13.53 21.49
C LEU A 107 -17.28 -13.25 22.60
N THR A 108 -17.09 -12.17 23.38
CA THR A 108 -18.08 -11.71 24.38
C THR A 108 -19.28 -11.00 23.77
N GLY A 109 -19.29 -10.77 22.45
CA GLY A 109 -20.42 -10.19 21.71
C GLY A 109 -20.30 -8.69 21.40
N SER A 110 -19.17 -8.05 21.71
CA SER A 110 -18.95 -6.63 21.38
C SER A 110 -18.69 -6.46 19.88
N ARG A 111 -19.45 -5.57 19.23
CA ARG A 111 -19.35 -5.29 17.78
C ARG A 111 -18.89 -3.86 17.45
N ASP A 112 -18.97 -2.95 18.42
CA ASP A 112 -18.52 -1.57 18.27
C ASP A 112 -17.05 -1.45 18.70
N LEU A 113 -16.16 -2.00 17.88
CA LEU A 113 -14.71 -1.96 18.13
C LEU A 113 -14.01 -1.08 17.10
N GLU A 114 -12.97 -0.39 17.55
CA GLU A 114 -12.15 0.49 16.73
C GLU A 114 -10.86 -0.20 16.33
N CYS A 115 -10.39 0.09 15.12
CA CYS A 115 -9.17 -0.49 14.59
C CYS A 115 -7.95 0.10 15.29
N PRO A 116 -7.05 -0.72 15.84
CA PRO A 116 -5.86 -0.23 16.56
C PRO A 116 -4.89 0.52 15.63
N HIS A 117 -4.93 0.26 14.31
CA HIS A 117 -4.05 0.93 13.35
C HIS A 117 -4.56 2.30 12.86
N CYS A 118 -5.88 2.54 12.83
CA CYS A 118 -6.41 3.75 12.18
C CYS A 118 -7.64 4.38 12.88
N GLY A 119 -8.10 3.82 13.99
CA GLY A 119 -9.31 4.29 14.71
C GLY A 119 -10.61 4.15 13.93
N GLY A 120 -10.63 3.42 12.81
CA GLY A 120 -11.84 3.17 12.03
C GLY A 120 -12.67 2.02 12.60
N ASN A 121 -13.98 2.02 12.38
CA ASN A 121 -14.86 0.93 12.81
C ASN A 121 -14.42 -0.42 12.22
N LEU A 122 -14.40 -1.44 13.08
CA LEU A 122 -14.17 -2.82 12.73
C LEU A 122 -15.51 -3.50 12.41
N LYS A 123 -15.53 -4.31 11.34
CA LYS A 123 -16.62 -5.23 11.09
C LYS A 123 -16.27 -6.58 11.70
N CYS A 124 -16.89 -6.90 12.82
CA CYS A 124 -16.65 -8.11 13.60
C CYS A 124 -17.63 -9.25 13.24
N SER A 125 -17.12 -10.49 13.21
CA SER A 125 -17.89 -11.72 13.00
C SER A 125 -17.28 -12.85 13.82
N ILE A 126 -18.10 -13.77 14.30
CA ILE A 126 -17.64 -15.01 14.93
C ILE A 126 -17.77 -16.11 13.88
N GLN A 127 -16.71 -16.88 13.68
CA GLN A 127 -16.73 -18.07 12.83
C GLN A 127 -16.63 -19.32 13.71
N GLU A 128 -17.52 -20.27 13.47
CA GLU A 128 -17.51 -21.57 14.14
C GLU A 128 -16.69 -22.56 13.30
N GLY A 129 -15.94 -23.43 13.98
CA GLY A 129 -15.15 -24.49 13.40
C GLY A 129 -15.10 -25.70 14.33
N PHE A 130 -14.42 -26.75 13.89
CA PHE A 130 -14.16 -27.93 14.69
C PHE A 130 -12.66 -28.14 14.81
N ASP A 131 -12.19 -28.51 15.99
CA ASP A 131 -10.82 -28.94 16.21
C ASP A 131 -10.60 -30.37 15.65
N LEU A 132 -9.36 -30.84 15.66
CA LEU A 132 -8.99 -32.20 15.24
C LEU A 132 -9.72 -33.30 16.04
N ASP A 133 -10.09 -32.99 17.29
CA ASP A 133 -10.87 -33.86 18.18
C ASP A 133 -12.40 -33.64 18.05
N GLU A 134 -12.86 -33.02 16.96
CA GLU A 134 -14.27 -32.75 16.64
C GLU A 134 -15.00 -31.85 17.67
N GLN A 135 -14.26 -31.14 18.52
CA GLN A 135 -14.84 -30.19 19.47
C GLN A 135 -15.16 -28.85 18.79
N PRO A 136 -16.31 -28.22 19.08
CA PRO A 136 -16.66 -26.93 18.50
C PRO A 136 -15.76 -25.82 19.05
N ILE A 137 -15.16 -25.05 18.15
CA ILE A 137 -14.29 -23.92 18.46
C ILE A 137 -14.80 -22.66 17.75
N GLN A 138 -14.62 -21.50 18.39
CA GLN A 138 -15.06 -20.21 17.87
C GLN A 138 -13.84 -19.32 17.61
N PHE A 139 -13.80 -18.72 16.41
CA PHE A 139 -12.77 -17.79 15.97
C PHE A 139 -13.37 -16.39 15.80
N ALA A 140 -12.75 -15.41 16.46
CA ALA A 140 -13.09 -14.01 16.26
C ALA A 140 -12.43 -13.48 14.99
N LYS A 141 -13.24 -13.04 14.02
CA LYS A 141 -12.77 -12.40 12.80
C LYS A 141 -13.20 -10.95 12.76
N ALA A 142 -12.28 -10.06 12.39
CA ALA A 142 -12.63 -8.67 12.15
C ALA A 142 -11.81 -8.09 11.01
N PHE A 143 -12.40 -7.14 10.28
CA PHE A 143 -11.67 -6.35 9.31
C PHE A 143 -12.01 -4.88 9.45
N CYS A 144 -11.02 -4.02 9.24
CA CYS A 144 -11.26 -2.58 9.23
C CYS A 144 -11.86 -2.14 7.90
N LEU A 145 -12.78 -1.16 7.95
CA LEU A 145 -13.38 -0.57 6.76
C LEU A 145 -12.49 0.49 6.09
N LYS A 146 -11.49 1.02 6.81
CA LYS A 146 -10.63 2.13 6.34
C LYS A 146 -9.21 1.70 5.96
N CYS A 147 -8.69 0.62 6.54
CA CYS A 147 -7.30 0.19 6.35
C CYS A 147 -7.23 -1.34 6.15
N PRO A 148 -6.08 -1.90 5.71
CA PRO A 148 -5.95 -3.33 5.41
C PRO A 148 -5.86 -4.23 6.66
N PHE A 149 -6.14 -3.70 7.86
CA PHE A 149 -6.12 -4.47 9.10
C PHE A 149 -7.17 -5.59 9.10
N VAL A 150 -6.74 -6.80 9.44
CA VAL A 150 -7.58 -7.98 9.58
C VAL A 150 -7.15 -8.77 10.82
N LEU A 151 -8.11 -9.03 11.71
CA LEU A 151 -8.02 -9.99 12.79
C LEU A 151 -8.51 -11.35 12.25
N ARG A 152 -7.64 -12.37 12.34
CA ARG A 152 -7.88 -13.72 11.82
C ARG A 152 -8.22 -14.72 12.91
#